data_AF-A0A7S1PP63-F1
#
_entry.id   AF-A0A7S1PP63-F1
#
_cell.length_a   1.000
_cell.length_b   1.000
_cell.length_c   1.000
_cell.angle_alpha   90.00
_cell.angle_beta   90.00
_cell.angle_gamma   90.00
#
_symmetry.space_group_name_H-M   'P 1'
#
loop_
_entity.id
_entity.type
_entity.pdbx_description
1 polymer ?
#
loop_
_entity_poly.entity_id
_entity_poly.type
_entity_poly.pdbx_seq_one_letter_code
_entity_poly.pdbx_strand_id
1 'polypeptide(L)'
;GETVGQSCGYAIRLDSVRGSNINIVTVGVLLQGLRRDPELTGVDVLVLDEVHERSVDIDLALAFAKAALARNAKLKLVIMSATLQSERYRDYFDTAARVINVDGRLHPVKEYHLEDLARLPNAPRACQDAVRSGGMVSSPRWRKGRRSSAPSVDHDLVMWTVEHAIASREVPEGKSILVFVPGWKDLTTLQKLAQRSRAARFHTIVLHSSVDKKDQMLAFQPPPAGTVKLVLATNIAETGITIDDVGAVVDTG
;
A
#
# COMPACT_ATOMS: atom_id res chain seq x y z
N GLY A 1 -14.82 19.83 -10.47
CA GLY A 1 -13.83 19.67 -9.40
C GLY A 1 -13.47 21.03 -8.86
N GLU A 2 -13.09 21.11 -7.59
CA GLU A 2 -12.60 22.33 -6.94
C GLU A 2 -11.08 22.32 -6.82
N THR A 3 -10.47 23.50 -6.59
CA THR A 3 -9.04 23.61 -6.30
C THR A 3 -8.82 23.33 -4.81
N VAL A 4 -7.72 22.64 -4.49
CA VAL A 4 -7.30 22.43 -3.09
C VAL A 4 -7.19 23.78 -2.36
N GLY A 5 -7.77 23.85 -1.16
CA GLY A 5 -7.87 25.07 -0.35
C GLY A 5 -9.21 25.79 -0.46
N GLN A 6 -10.13 25.31 -1.30
CA GLN A 6 -11.55 25.69 -1.26
C GLN A 6 -12.26 24.91 -0.15
N SER A 7 -13.13 23.94 -0.45
CA SER A 7 -13.80 23.18 0.61
C SER A 7 -12.88 22.15 1.27
N CYS A 8 -11.97 21.55 0.50
CA CYS A 8 -11.03 20.54 0.96
C CYS A 8 -9.58 21.04 0.98
N GLY A 9 -8.84 20.70 2.04
CA GLY A 9 -7.43 21.01 2.21
C GLY A 9 -6.65 19.83 2.80
N TYR A 10 -5.36 20.05 3.02
CA TYR A 10 -4.48 19.08 3.67
C TYR A 10 -3.40 19.75 4.52
N ALA A 11 -2.84 19.00 5.46
CA ALA A 11 -1.61 19.38 6.14
C ALA A 11 -0.70 18.17 6.37
N ILE A 12 0.51 18.26 5.82
CA ILE A 12 1.61 17.33 6.05
C ILE A 12 2.81 18.10 6.62
N ARG A 13 3.89 17.40 6.94
CA ARG A 13 5.10 18.05 7.46
C ARG A 13 5.65 19.02 6.40
N LEU A 14 5.77 20.29 6.78
CA LEU A 14 6.31 21.40 5.97
C LEU A 14 5.48 21.82 4.75
N ASP A 15 4.29 21.25 4.55
CA ASP A 15 3.41 21.61 3.43
C ASP A 15 1.94 21.52 3.87
N SER A 16 1.19 22.60 3.67
CA SER A 16 -0.20 22.69 4.10
C SER A 16 -0.99 23.68 3.28
N VAL A 17 -2.20 23.28 2.90
CA VAL A 17 -3.20 24.13 2.26
C VAL A 17 -4.50 23.94 3.01
N ARG A 18 -4.99 24.99 3.69
CA ARG A 18 -6.18 24.91 4.54
C ARG A 18 -7.46 24.97 3.69
N GLY A 19 -8.34 23.99 3.86
CA GLY A 19 -9.70 24.00 3.33
C GLY A 19 -10.70 24.55 4.35
N SER A 20 -11.86 25.01 3.87
CA SER A 20 -12.92 25.59 4.71
C SER A 20 -13.73 24.53 5.47
N ASN A 21 -13.83 23.30 4.95
CA ASN A 21 -14.73 22.28 5.48
C ASN A 21 -13.96 21.02 5.93
N ILE A 22 -13.16 20.43 5.04
CA ILE A 22 -12.45 19.18 5.29
C ILE A 22 -10.95 19.43 5.19
N ASN A 23 -10.19 18.96 6.17
CA ASN A 23 -8.73 19.02 6.14
C ASN A 23 -8.15 17.63 6.43
N ILE A 24 -7.48 17.05 5.44
CA ILE A 24 -6.81 15.75 5.57
C ILE A 24 -5.42 15.99 6.14
N VAL A 25 -5.12 15.40 7.29
CA VAL A 25 -3.84 15.62 7.98
C VAL A 25 -3.14 14.32 8.28
N THR A 26 -1.81 14.32 8.27
CA THR A 26 -1.08 13.16 8.79
C THR A 26 -1.22 13.09 10.31
N VAL A 27 -1.15 11.88 10.86
CA VAL A 27 -1.27 11.64 12.32
C VAL A 27 -0.27 12.47 13.11
N GLY A 28 0.96 12.61 12.62
CA GLY A 28 1.98 13.45 13.26
C GLY A 28 1.60 14.95 13.34
N VAL A 29 0.94 15.49 12.32
CA VAL A 29 0.44 16.88 12.33
C VAL A 29 -0.72 17.01 13.33
N LEU A 30 -1.63 16.03 13.36
CA LEU A 30 -2.72 15.97 14.33
C LEU A 30 -2.19 15.95 15.78
N LEU A 31 -1.21 15.09 16.08
CA LEU A 31 -0.61 15.00 17.42
C LEU A 31 0.04 16.32 17.86
N GLN A 32 0.72 17.01 16.94
CA GLN A 32 1.25 18.36 17.23
C GLN A 32 0.14 19.38 17.48
N GLY A 33 -0.96 19.29 16.72
CA GLY A 33 -2.17 20.10 16.91
C GLY A 33 -2.79 19.89 18.29
N LEU A 34 -3.05 18.64 18.66
CA LEU A 34 -3.61 18.24 19.97
C LEU A 34 -2.75 18.68 21.16
N ARG A 35 -1.42 18.71 20.99
CA ARG A 35 -0.53 19.22 22.04
C ARG A 35 -0.71 20.72 22.29
N ARG A 36 -1.04 21.49 21.23
CA ARG A 36 -1.25 22.94 21.30
C ARG A 36 -2.67 23.30 21.71
N ASP A 37 -3.65 22.56 21.18
CA ASP A 37 -5.07 22.72 21.45
C ASP A 37 -5.69 21.34 21.76
N PRO A 38 -5.67 20.92 23.04
CA PRO A 38 -6.20 19.62 23.46
C PRO A 38 -7.73 19.49 23.32
N GLU A 39 -8.44 20.58 23.06
CA GLU A 39 -9.91 20.59 22.91
C GLU A 39 -10.34 20.53 21.45
N LEU A 40 -9.38 20.67 20.50
CA LEU A 40 -9.63 20.81 19.07
C LEU A 40 -10.69 21.88 18.79
N THR A 41 -10.45 23.09 19.30
CA THR A 41 -11.38 24.21 19.20
C THR A 41 -11.67 24.55 17.75
N GLY A 42 -12.96 24.60 17.40
CA GLY A 42 -13.41 24.87 16.03
C GLY A 42 -13.38 23.65 15.10
N VAL A 43 -13.11 22.45 15.62
CA VAL A 43 -13.31 21.17 14.91
C VAL A 43 -14.59 20.52 15.41
N ASP A 44 -15.54 20.30 14.50
CA ASP A 44 -16.81 19.64 14.85
C ASP A 44 -16.68 18.11 14.84
N VAL A 45 -15.87 17.56 13.92
CA VAL A 45 -15.70 16.12 13.73
C VAL A 45 -14.22 15.80 13.50
N LEU A 46 -13.69 14.89 14.32
CA LEU A 46 -12.41 14.24 14.08
C LEU A 46 -12.65 12.87 13.45
N VAL A 47 -11.97 12.59 12.35
CA VAL A 47 -11.98 11.27 11.71
C VAL A 47 -10.58 10.68 11.82
N LEU A 48 -10.48 9.50 12.42
CA LEU A 48 -9.25 8.71 12.46
C LEU A 48 -9.39 7.53 11.51
N ASP A 49 -8.61 7.55 10.44
CA ASP A 49 -8.61 6.52 9.40
C ASP A 49 -7.52 5.48 9.61
N GLU A 50 -7.67 4.32 8.98
CA GLU A 50 -6.69 3.22 8.97
C GLU A 50 -6.19 2.78 10.35
N VAL A 51 -7.07 2.84 11.37
CA VAL A 51 -6.64 2.56 12.75
C VAL A 51 -6.20 1.12 12.98
N HIS A 52 -6.46 0.24 12.02
CA HIS A 52 -6.08 -1.16 12.04
C HIS A 52 -4.58 -1.41 11.82
N GLU A 53 -3.83 -0.42 11.30
CA GLU A 53 -2.37 -0.51 11.20
C GLU A 53 -1.68 -0.56 12.58
N ARG A 54 -2.37 -0.12 13.65
CA ARG A 54 -1.88 -0.15 15.04
C ARG A 54 -0.49 0.47 15.21
N SER A 55 -0.20 1.52 14.48
CA SER A 55 1.03 2.29 14.68
C SER A 55 0.99 3.02 16.02
N VAL A 56 2.17 3.26 16.62
CA VAL A 56 2.30 3.98 17.90
C VAL A 56 1.64 5.36 17.83
N ASP A 57 1.79 6.04 16.70
CA ASP A 57 1.22 7.37 16.49
C ASP A 57 -0.32 7.33 16.44
N ILE A 58 -0.91 6.31 15.81
CA ILE A 58 -2.36 6.11 15.79
C ILE A 58 -2.89 5.79 17.19
N ASP A 59 -2.24 4.87 17.92
CA ASP A 59 -2.65 4.49 19.28
C ASP A 59 -2.56 5.72 20.22
N LEU A 60 -1.54 6.57 20.07
CA LEU A 60 -1.43 7.83 20.80
C LEU A 60 -2.51 8.85 20.38
N ALA A 61 -2.82 8.95 19.09
CA ALA A 61 -3.86 9.83 18.58
C ALA A 61 -5.24 9.42 19.11
N LEU A 62 -5.53 8.12 19.20
CA LEU A 62 -6.74 7.58 19.83
C LEU A 62 -6.82 7.98 21.31
N ALA A 63 -5.72 7.86 22.06
CA ALA A 63 -5.68 8.25 23.47
C ALA A 63 -5.94 9.75 23.66
N PHE A 64 -5.32 10.61 22.84
CA PHE A 64 -5.57 12.05 22.90
C PHE A 64 -6.96 12.44 22.40
N ALA A 65 -7.50 11.76 21.38
CA ALA A 65 -8.88 11.97 20.94
C ALA A 65 -9.88 11.65 22.06
N LYS A 66 -9.65 10.57 22.83
CA LYS A 66 -10.46 10.23 24.01
C LYS A 66 -10.42 11.35 25.07
N ALA A 67 -9.23 11.89 25.32
CA ALA A 67 -9.07 13.01 26.25
C ALA A 67 -9.73 14.30 25.73
N ALA A 68 -9.70 14.56 24.43
CA ALA A 68 -10.35 15.70 23.80
C ALA A 68 -11.88 15.62 23.90
N LEU A 69 -12.47 14.45 23.63
CA LEU A 69 -13.91 14.21 23.79
C LEU A 69 -14.40 14.46 25.22
N ALA A 70 -13.59 14.13 26.23
CA ALA A 70 -13.92 14.40 27.63
C ALA A 70 -13.92 15.91 27.98
N ARG A 71 -13.18 16.73 27.23
CA ARG A 71 -13.08 18.19 27.43
C ARG A 71 -14.07 18.97 26.56
N ASN A 72 -14.36 18.46 25.37
CA ASN A 72 -15.21 19.09 24.37
C ASN A 72 -16.40 18.18 24.01
N ALA A 73 -17.51 18.37 24.72
CA ALA A 73 -18.74 17.60 24.51
C ALA A 73 -19.41 17.82 23.14
N LYS A 74 -18.97 18.82 22.35
CA LYS A 74 -19.49 19.06 20.99
C LYS A 74 -18.73 18.28 19.93
N LEU A 75 -17.48 17.89 20.21
CA LEU A 75 -16.63 17.14 19.28
C LEU A 75 -17.23 15.75 19.03
N LYS A 76 -17.30 15.35 17.77
CA LYS A 76 -17.63 13.98 17.37
C LYS A 76 -16.38 13.26 16.89
N LEU A 77 -16.30 11.97 17.16
CA LEU A 77 -15.22 11.10 16.70
C LEU A 77 -15.78 10.03 15.77
N VAL A 78 -15.14 9.86 14.62
CA VAL A 78 -15.35 8.73 13.71
C VAL A 78 -14.04 7.96 13.62
N ILE A 79 -14.12 6.64 13.79
CA ILE A 79 -12.99 5.72 13.67
C ILE A 79 -13.27 4.83 12.46
N MET A 80 -12.35 4.80 11.50
CA MET A 80 -12.46 4.01 10.28
C MET A 80 -11.36 2.93 10.26
N SER A 81 -11.75 1.71 9.90
CA SER A 81 -10.90 0.53 9.90
C SER A 81 -11.38 -0.44 8.82
N ALA A 82 -10.45 -1.01 8.06
CA ALA A 82 -10.75 -2.09 7.12
C ALA A 82 -11.01 -3.44 7.81
N THR A 83 -10.52 -3.63 9.04
CA THR A 83 -10.66 -4.90 9.77
C THR A 83 -11.82 -4.90 10.77
N LEU A 84 -12.37 -6.09 11.03
CA LEU A 84 -13.54 -6.37 11.88
C LEU A 84 -13.30 -6.22 13.39
N GLN A 85 -12.20 -5.63 13.87
CA GLN A 85 -11.94 -5.45 15.32
C GLN A 85 -12.71 -4.27 15.93
N SER A 86 -13.91 -3.98 15.44
CA SER A 86 -14.72 -2.82 15.82
C SER A 86 -15.06 -2.79 17.31
N GLU A 87 -15.22 -3.98 17.92
CA GLU A 87 -15.58 -4.15 19.33
C GLU A 87 -14.51 -3.59 20.26
N ARG A 88 -13.23 -3.75 19.94
CA ARG A 88 -12.13 -3.24 20.77
C ARG A 88 -12.16 -1.72 20.89
N TYR A 89 -12.47 -1.02 19.79
CA TYR A 89 -12.57 0.43 19.79
C TYR A 89 -13.83 0.90 20.52
N ARG A 90 -14.96 0.17 20.37
CA ARG A 90 -16.16 0.44 21.19
C ARG A 90 -15.86 0.32 22.67
N ASP A 91 -15.26 -0.79 23.09
CA ASP A 91 -14.95 -1.03 24.51
C ASP A 91 -14.00 0.04 25.08
N TYR A 92 -13.06 0.50 24.25
CA TYR A 92 -12.13 1.55 24.67
C TYR A 92 -12.78 2.93 24.76
N PHE A 93 -13.65 3.32 23.83
CA PHE A 93 -14.24 4.67 23.80
C PHE A 93 -15.59 4.75 24.50
N ASP A 94 -16.55 4.00 23.99
CA ASP A 94 -17.94 3.97 24.46
C ASP A 94 -18.60 2.68 23.94
N THR A 95 -19.02 1.81 24.87
CA THR A 95 -19.69 0.56 24.53
C THR A 95 -21.01 0.77 23.79
N ALA A 96 -21.65 1.94 23.96
CA ALA A 96 -22.85 2.35 23.24
C ALA A 96 -22.58 2.94 21.85
N ALA A 97 -21.31 3.11 21.46
CA ALA A 97 -20.96 3.65 20.15
C ALA A 97 -21.53 2.80 19.01
N ARG A 98 -22.07 3.49 18.00
CA ARG A 98 -22.63 2.85 16.82
C ARG A 98 -21.52 2.35 15.91
N VAL A 99 -21.54 1.06 15.58
CA VAL A 99 -20.73 0.48 14.51
C VAL A 99 -21.54 0.46 13.22
N ILE A 100 -20.91 0.92 12.14
CA ILE A 100 -21.47 0.89 10.80
C ILE A 100 -20.54 0.03 9.95
N ASN A 101 -21.04 -1.11 9.49
CA ASN A 101 -20.34 -1.93 8.52
C ASN A 101 -20.71 -1.46 7.11
N VAL A 102 -19.70 -1.14 6.31
CA VAL A 102 -19.86 -0.76 4.91
C VAL A 102 -19.32 -1.90 4.07
N ASP A 103 -20.21 -2.63 3.40
CA ASP A 103 -19.81 -3.73 2.53
C ASP A 103 -19.11 -3.16 1.28
N GLY A 104 -17.82 -3.43 1.14
CA GLY A 104 -17.09 -3.18 -0.09
C GLY A 104 -17.46 -4.23 -1.13
N ARG A 105 -17.82 -3.82 -2.35
CA ARG A 105 -17.88 -4.74 -3.49
C ARG A 105 -16.45 -4.99 -3.97
N LEU A 106 -15.85 -6.07 -3.50
CA LEU A 106 -14.62 -6.57 -4.09
C LEU A 106 -14.97 -7.26 -5.42
N HIS A 107 -14.23 -6.93 -6.47
CA HIS A 107 -14.22 -7.77 -7.66
C HIS A 107 -13.55 -9.10 -7.29
N PRO A 108 -14.04 -10.25 -7.77
CA PRO A 108 -13.41 -11.53 -7.47
C PRO A 108 -11.98 -11.52 -7.98
N VAL A 109 -11.02 -11.72 -7.07
CA VAL A 109 -9.60 -11.84 -7.38
C VAL A 109 -9.25 -13.33 -7.44
N LYS A 110 -8.61 -13.75 -8.53
CA LYS A 110 -8.10 -15.12 -8.65
C LYS A 110 -6.72 -15.18 -8.02
N GLU A 111 -6.57 -16.03 -7.01
CA GLU A 111 -5.31 -16.21 -6.30
C GLU A 111 -4.52 -17.39 -6.88
N TYR A 112 -3.21 -17.19 -6.98
CA TYR A 112 -2.25 -18.21 -7.40
C TYR A 112 -1.13 -18.26 -6.38
N HIS A 113 -0.81 -19.44 -5.88
CA HIS A 113 0.35 -19.65 -5.03
C HIS A 113 1.54 -20.17 -5.85
N LEU A 114 2.70 -20.21 -5.22
CA LEU A 114 3.94 -20.67 -5.84
C LEU A 114 3.81 -22.09 -6.43
N GLU A 115 3.02 -22.95 -5.78
CA GLU A 115 2.70 -24.30 -6.23
C GLU A 115 1.91 -24.31 -7.54
N ASP A 116 1.01 -23.34 -7.73
CA ASP A 116 0.23 -23.20 -8.96
C ASP A 116 1.13 -22.72 -10.09
N LEU A 117 2.00 -21.75 -9.82
CA LEU A 117 3.00 -21.27 -10.78
C LEU A 117 3.94 -22.39 -11.21
N ALA A 118 4.37 -23.26 -10.29
CA ALA A 118 5.25 -24.39 -10.57
C ALA A 118 4.59 -25.47 -11.46
N ARG A 119 3.26 -25.50 -11.56
CA ARG A 119 2.50 -26.41 -12.42
C ARG A 119 2.29 -25.86 -13.83
N LEU A 120 2.58 -24.58 -14.07
CA LEU A 120 2.41 -23.96 -15.37
C LEU A 120 3.38 -24.56 -16.40
N PRO A 121 2.96 -24.67 -17.67
CA PRO A 121 3.86 -25.05 -18.74
C PRO A 121 4.99 -24.02 -18.85
N ASN A 122 6.23 -24.51 -18.97
CA ASN A 122 7.44 -23.69 -19.01
C ASN A 122 7.77 -22.93 -17.71
N ALA A 123 7.21 -23.34 -16.57
CA ALA A 123 7.64 -22.83 -15.26
C ALA A 123 9.16 -23.00 -15.08
N PRO A 124 9.89 -21.94 -14.70
CA PRO A 124 11.32 -22.02 -14.40
C PRO A 124 11.60 -23.07 -13.34
N ARG A 125 12.78 -23.71 -13.41
CA ARG A 125 13.25 -24.59 -12.32
C ARG A 125 13.23 -23.88 -10.97
N ALA A 126 13.47 -22.57 -10.95
CA ALA A 126 13.37 -21.72 -9.76
C ALA A 126 12.00 -21.84 -9.06
N CYS A 127 10.88 -21.99 -9.78
CA CYS A 127 9.57 -22.25 -9.17
C CYS A 127 9.59 -23.55 -8.37
N GLN A 128 10.09 -24.62 -8.97
CA GLN A 128 10.10 -25.95 -8.35
C GLN A 128 11.05 -26.00 -7.16
N ASP A 129 12.20 -25.35 -7.28
CA ASP A 129 13.18 -25.23 -6.21
C ASP A 129 12.61 -24.42 -5.03
N ALA A 130 11.88 -23.33 -5.32
CA ALA A 130 11.21 -22.50 -4.34
C ALA A 130 10.05 -23.23 -3.62
N VAL A 131 9.26 -24.02 -4.33
CA VAL A 131 8.22 -24.88 -3.70
C VAL A 131 8.87 -25.87 -2.74
N ARG A 132 9.97 -26.53 -3.16
CA ARG A 132 10.67 -27.53 -2.34
C ARG A 132 11.29 -26.94 -1.07
N SER A 133 11.67 -25.67 -1.10
CA SER A 133 12.24 -24.96 0.04
C SER A 133 11.19 -24.23 0.89
N GLY A 134 9.90 -24.41 0.63
CA GLY A 134 8.82 -23.77 1.39
C GLY A 134 8.78 -22.26 1.21
N GLY A 135 9.05 -21.77 -0.01
CA GLY A 135 9.06 -20.33 -0.35
C GLY A 135 10.41 -19.64 -0.12
N MET A 136 11.40 -20.30 0.51
CA MET A 136 12.75 -19.74 0.65
C MET A 136 13.59 -19.96 -0.61
N VAL A 137 13.63 -18.98 -1.52
CA VAL A 137 14.49 -19.12 -2.71
C VAL A 137 15.95 -18.93 -2.34
N SER A 138 16.72 -20.02 -2.43
CA SER A 138 18.17 -19.99 -2.31
C SER A 138 18.75 -19.52 -3.64
N SER A 139 19.16 -18.26 -3.75
CA SER A 139 19.81 -17.77 -4.97
C SER A 139 21.01 -18.67 -5.36
N PRO A 140 21.20 -19.03 -6.66
CA PRO A 140 22.23 -19.99 -7.08
C PRO A 140 23.67 -19.48 -6.91
N ARG A 141 23.87 -18.23 -6.47
CA ARG A 141 25.19 -17.72 -6.03
C ARG A 141 25.50 -18.18 -4.60
N TRP A 142 25.70 -19.49 -4.46
CA TRP A 142 26.35 -20.08 -3.28
C TRP A 142 27.83 -19.66 -3.23
N ARG A 143 28.13 -18.43 -2.78
CA ARG A 143 29.46 -18.10 -2.26
C ARG A 143 29.61 -18.85 -0.94
N LYS A 144 30.49 -19.85 -0.91
CA LYS A 144 30.98 -20.51 0.31
C LYS A 144 31.18 -19.47 1.42
N GLY A 145 30.40 -19.55 2.51
CA GLY A 145 30.83 -19.02 3.81
C GLY A 145 30.03 -17.88 4.46
N ARG A 146 28.85 -17.47 4.00
CA ARG A 146 27.98 -16.57 4.80
C ARG A 146 26.53 -17.02 4.78
N ARG A 147 26.05 -17.49 5.94
CA ARG A 147 24.62 -17.61 6.24
C ARG A 147 24.06 -16.18 6.33
N SER A 148 23.47 -15.68 5.26
CA SER A 148 22.50 -14.58 5.36
C SER A 148 21.12 -15.21 5.53
N SER A 149 20.53 -15.02 6.70
CA SER A 149 19.27 -15.60 7.15
C SER A 149 18.01 -14.90 6.62
N ALA A 150 18.13 -14.04 5.60
CA ALA A 150 16.99 -13.36 5.01
C ALA A 150 16.52 -14.11 3.76
N PRO A 151 15.21 -14.40 3.60
CA PRO A 151 14.65 -14.82 2.32
C PRO A 151 15.08 -13.82 1.25
N SER A 152 15.66 -14.29 0.15
CA SER A 152 16.02 -13.44 -0.98
C SER A 152 14.97 -13.60 -2.07
N VAL A 153 14.42 -12.49 -2.55
CA VAL A 153 13.51 -12.47 -3.70
C VAL A 153 14.23 -12.98 -4.94
N ASP A 154 13.61 -13.94 -5.64
CA ASP A 154 14.07 -14.37 -6.95
C ASP A 154 13.48 -13.45 -8.03
N HIS A 155 14.32 -12.54 -8.51
CA HIS A 155 13.91 -11.48 -9.43
C HIS A 155 13.61 -12.01 -10.82
N ASP A 156 14.29 -13.09 -11.23
CA ASP A 156 14.07 -13.73 -12.53
C ASP A 156 12.72 -14.45 -12.50
N LEU A 157 12.38 -15.10 -11.38
CA LEU A 157 11.06 -15.68 -11.18
C LEU A 157 9.96 -14.61 -11.16
N VAL A 158 10.14 -13.51 -10.44
CA VAL A 158 9.17 -12.40 -10.42
C VAL A 158 8.93 -11.86 -11.83
N MET A 159 9.99 -11.58 -12.59
CA MET A 159 9.85 -11.09 -13.95
C MET A 159 9.20 -12.13 -14.86
N TRP A 160 9.55 -13.41 -14.73
CA TRP A 160 8.89 -14.47 -15.47
C TRP A 160 7.39 -14.52 -15.18
N THR A 161 6.98 -14.37 -13.91
CA THR A 161 5.57 -14.34 -13.51
C THR A 161 4.83 -13.15 -14.13
N VAL A 162 5.45 -11.96 -14.11
CA VAL A 162 4.91 -10.75 -14.78
C VAL A 162 4.72 -10.98 -16.28
N GLU A 163 5.74 -11.52 -16.96
CA GLU A 163 5.69 -11.80 -18.39
C GLU A 163 4.66 -12.90 -18.73
N HIS A 164 4.55 -13.93 -17.88
CA HIS A 164 3.57 -14.99 -18.01
C HIS A 164 2.15 -14.43 -17.89
N ALA A 165 1.86 -13.58 -16.90
CA ALA A 165 0.55 -12.98 -16.69
C ALA A 165 0.09 -12.15 -17.90
N ILE A 166 1.03 -11.46 -18.57
CA ILE A 166 0.77 -10.75 -19.83
C ILE A 166 0.49 -11.73 -20.96
N ALA A 167 1.37 -12.72 -21.15
CA ALA A 167 1.27 -13.66 -22.27
C ALA A 167 0.01 -14.54 -22.21
N SER A 168 -0.41 -14.91 -21.00
CA SER A 168 -1.62 -15.70 -20.72
C SER A 168 -2.91 -14.88 -20.74
N ARG A 169 -2.82 -13.55 -20.88
CA ARG A 169 -3.95 -12.60 -20.82
C ARG A 169 -4.71 -12.64 -19.48
N GLU A 170 -4.04 -13.03 -18.40
CA GLU A 170 -4.55 -12.88 -17.04
C GLU A 170 -4.65 -11.39 -16.66
N VAL A 171 -3.83 -10.54 -17.27
CA VAL A 171 -3.91 -9.08 -17.16
C VAL A 171 -4.72 -8.52 -18.34
N PRO A 172 -5.90 -7.90 -18.12
CA PRO A 172 -6.66 -7.28 -19.20
C PRO A 172 -5.88 -6.16 -19.89
N GLU A 173 -6.17 -5.93 -21.17
CA GLU A 173 -5.52 -4.86 -21.94
C GLU A 173 -5.77 -3.49 -21.29
N GLY A 174 -4.72 -2.68 -21.20
CA GLY A 174 -4.75 -1.37 -20.54
C GLY A 174 -4.70 -1.41 -19.01
N LYS A 175 -4.65 -2.59 -18.39
CA LYS A 175 -4.43 -2.73 -16.94
C LYS A 175 -2.94 -2.79 -16.59
N SER A 176 -2.62 -2.33 -15.40
CA SER A 176 -1.27 -2.31 -14.82
C SER A 176 -1.00 -3.54 -13.96
N ILE A 177 0.28 -3.80 -13.72
CA ILE A 177 0.75 -4.88 -12.84
C ILE A 177 1.46 -4.22 -11.66
N LEU A 178 1.05 -4.55 -10.44
CA LEU A 178 1.68 -4.11 -9.20
C LEU A 178 2.54 -5.24 -8.64
N VAL A 179 3.81 -4.96 -8.36
CA VAL A 179 4.74 -5.94 -7.78
C VAL A 179 5.23 -5.40 -6.43
N PHE A 180 4.98 -6.16 -5.36
CA PHE A 180 5.53 -5.87 -4.04
C PHE A 180 6.89 -6.53 -3.87
N VAL A 181 7.88 -5.78 -3.38
CA VAL A 181 9.21 -6.29 -3.03
C VAL A 181 9.72 -5.70 -1.71
N PRO A 182 10.66 -6.36 -1.01
CA PRO A 182 11.10 -5.94 0.32
C PRO A 182 11.83 -4.60 0.37
N GLY A 183 12.57 -4.23 -0.68
CA GLY A 183 13.34 -3.00 -0.61
C GLY A 183 13.95 -2.48 -1.91
N TRP A 184 14.70 -1.39 -1.77
CA TRP A 184 15.27 -0.61 -2.88
C TRP A 184 16.16 -1.42 -3.84
N LYS A 185 16.94 -2.35 -3.29
CA LYS A 185 17.80 -3.21 -4.11
C LYS A 185 16.95 -4.08 -5.05
N ASP A 186 15.81 -4.55 -4.59
CA ASP A 186 14.94 -5.41 -5.37
C ASP A 186 14.21 -4.60 -6.45
N LEU A 187 13.70 -3.43 -6.06
CA LEU A 187 13.11 -2.44 -6.99
C LEU A 187 14.05 -2.13 -8.16
N THR A 188 15.29 -1.71 -7.86
CA THR A 188 16.27 -1.35 -8.90
C THR A 188 16.73 -2.53 -9.75
N THR A 189 16.68 -3.75 -9.22
CA THR A 189 17.03 -4.97 -9.97
C THR A 189 15.90 -5.33 -10.93
N LEU A 190 14.64 -5.33 -10.47
CA LEU A 190 13.46 -5.54 -11.32
C LEU A 190 13.34 -4.48 -12.42
N GLN A 191 13.60 -3.19 -12.12
CA GLN A 191 13.61 -2.15 -13.15
C GLN A 191 14.59 -2.47 -14.29
N LYS A 192 15.80 -2.95 -13.96
CA LYS A 192 16.82 -3.32 -14.96
C LYS A 192 16.40 -4.54 -15.78
N LEU A 193 15.73 -5.51 -15.15
CA LEU A 193 15.22 -6.68 -15.85
C LEU A 193 14.06 -6.30 -16.78
N ALA A 194 13.11 -5.48 -16.31
CA ALA A 194 11.99 -4.97 -17.10
C ALA A 194 12.48 -4.19 -18.34
N GLN A 195 13.51 -3.36 -18.20
CA GLN A 195 14.14 -2.65 -19.34
C GLN A 195 14.73 -3.58 -20.40
N ARG A 196 15.10 -4.81 -20.02
CA ARG A 196 15.69 -5.83 -20.92
C ARG A 196 14.67 -6.84 -21.43
N SER A 197 13.43 -6.78 -20.93
CA SER A 197 12.38 -7.70 -21.35
C SER A 197 12.12 -7.57 -22.85
N ARG A 198 11.95 -8.72 -23.49
CA ARG A 198 11.52 -8.82 -24.89
C ARG A 198 10.04 -9.17 -25.01
N ALA A 199 9.40 -9.56 -23.91
CA ALA A 199 7.99 -9.97 -23.89
C ALA A 199 7.06 -8.75 -23.99
N ALA A 200 7.42 -7.65 -23.33
CA ALA A 200 6.65 -6.41 -23.36
C ALA A 200 7.55 -5.18 -23.20
N ARG A 201 7.08 -4.03 -23.66
CA ARG A 201 7.69 -2.73 -23.35
C ARG A 201 7.08 -2.22 -22.06
N PHE A 202 7.86 -2.21 -20.98
CA PHE A 202 7.38 -1.76 -19.68
C PHE A 202 7.55 -0.25 -19.49
N HIS A 203 6.50 0.40 -18.98
CA HIS A 203 6.59 1.70 -18.34
C HIS A 203 6.66 1.49 -16.83
N THR A 204 7.89 1.46 -16.29
CA THR A 204 8.12 1.11 -14.89
C THR A 204 8.04 2.32 -13.98
N ILE A 205 7.25 2.22 -12.92
CA ILE A 205 7.08 3.27 -11.91
C ILE A 205 7.47 2.68 -10.56
N VAL A 206 8.26 3.41 -9.76
CA VAL A 206 8.70 2.96 -8.44
C VAL A 206 7.97 3.73 -7.36
N LEU A 207 7.35 3.01 -6.42
CA LEU A 207 6.75 3.54 -5.22
C LEU A 207 7.60 3.16 -4.00
N HIS A 208 8.32 4.15 -3.48
CA HIS A 208 9.18 4.00 -2.32
C HIS A 208 9.34 5.36 -1.62
N SER A 209 9.59 5.36 -0.31
CA SER A 209 9.67 6.57 0.52
C SER A 209 10.72 7.59 0.07
N SER A 210 11.77 7.11 -0.60
CA SER A 210 12.86 7.94 -1.14
C SER A 210 12.61 8.49 -2.54
N VAL A 211 11.47 8.19 -3.17
CA VAL A 211 11.10 8.73 -4.49
C VAL A 211 10.32 10.02 -4.30
N ASP A 212 10.58 11.02 -5.14
CA ASP A 212 9.89 12.31 -5.07
C ASP A 212 8.38 12.15 -5.33
N LYS A 213 7.58 12.94 -4.62
CA LYS A 213 6.11 12.90 -4.73
C LYS A 213 5.63 13.06 -6.18
N LYS A 214 6.28 13.93 -6.97
CA LYS A 214 5.91 14.15 -8.38
C LYS A 214 6.05 12.88 -9.22
N ASP A 215 7.07 12.08 -8.95
CA ASP A 215 7.32 10.83 -9.68
C ASP A 215 6.39 9.70 -9.20
N GLN A 216 6.12 9.65 -7.88
CA GLN A 216 5.11 8.72 -7.35
C GLN A 216 3.72 9.00 -7.94
N MET A 217 3.37 10.27 -8.17
CA MET A 217 2.10 10.65 -8.78
C MET A 217 1.91 10.13 -10.21
N LEU A 218 2.98 9.73 -10.89
CA LEU A 218 2.88 9.08 -12.21
C LEU A 218 2.15 7.73 -12.13
N ALA A 219 2.15 7.06 -10.96
CA ALA A 219 1.45 5.79 -10.76
C ALA A 219 -0.06 5.88 -11.06
N PHE A 220 -0.66 7.05 -10.84
CA PHE A 220 -2.08 7.31 -11.09
C PHE A 220 -2.38 7.73 -12.53
N GLN A 221 -1.35 7.93 -13.37
CA GLN A 221 -1.52 8.28 -14.77
C GLN A 221 -1.56 7.03 -15.65
N PRO A 222 -2.28 7.07 -16.79
CA PRO A 222 -2.22 5.99 -17.77
C PRO A 222 -0.81 5.90 -18.38
N PRO A 223 -0.32 4.69 -18.70
CA PRO A 223 0.97 4.54 -19.37
C PRO A 223 0.95 5.11 -20.80
N PRO A 224 2.12 5.45 -21.36
CA PRO A 224 2.25 5.75 -22.79
C PRO A 224 1.72 4.61 -23.67
N ALA A 225 1.17 4.97 -24.83
CA ALA A 225 0.62 4.01 -25.79
C ALA A 225 1.65 2.93 -26.18
N GLY A 226 1.21 1.68 -26.24
CA GLY A 226 2.06 0.53 -26.58
C GLY A 226 3.00 0.07 -25.47
N THR A 227 2.77 0.50 -24.22
CA THR A 227 3.53 0.03 -23.05
C THR A 227 2.61 -0.58 -21.99
N VAL A 228 3.16 -1.51 -21.20
CA VAL A 228 2.51 -2.08 -20.02
C VAL A 228 3.01 -1.36 -18.78
N LYS A 229 2.11 -0.79 -17.97
CA LYS A 229 2.50 -0.14 -16.72
C LYS A 229 2.89 -1.19 -15.69
N LEU A 230 4.13 -1.13 -15.22
CA LEU A 230 4.67 -2.00 -14.16
C LEU A 230 4.99 -1.14 -12.95
N VAL A 231 4.15 -1.22 -11.93
CA VAL A 231 4.37 -0.51 -10.67
C VAL A 231 5.14 -1.42 -9.74
N LEU A 232 6.33 -0.99 -9.32
CA LEU A 232 7.18 -1.70 -8.38
C LEU A 232 7.11 -0.96 -7.04
N ALA A 233 6.64 -1.62 -6.00
CA ALA A 233 6.40 -0.99 -4.70
C ALA A 233 7.04 -1.79 -3.56
N THR A 234 7.38 -1.09 -2.48
CA THR A 234 7.45 -1.74 -1.16
C THR A 234 6.07 -1.69 -0.50
N ASN A 235 5.97 -2.10 0.77
CA ASN A 235 4.78 -1.97 1.59
C ASN A 235 4.15 -0.55 1.66
N ILE A 236 4.77 0.49 1.08
CA ILE A 236 4.17 1.82 0.93
C ILE A 236 2.88 1.79 0.13
N ALA A 237 2.75 0.89 -0.84
CA ALA A 237 1.53 0.75 -1.63
C ALA A 237 0.50 -0.21 -1.01
N GLU A 238 0.81 -0.83 0.13
CA GLU A 238 -0.07 -1.80 0.79
C GLU A 238 -1.25 -1.11 1.49
N THR A 239 -1.00 0.02 2.16
CA THR A 239 -2.02 0.67 3.01
C THR A 239 -2.23 2.17 2.76
N GLY A 240 -1.69 2.74 1.67
CA GLY A 240 -1.77 4.19 1.47
C GLY A 240 -1.96 4.68 0.04
N ILE A 241 -2.01 3.77 -0.95
CA ILE A 241 -2.06 4.14 -2.37
C ILE A 241 -2.98 3.18 -3.12
N THR A 242 -4.08 3.73 -3.66
CA THR A 242 -4.98 3.00 -4.56
C THR A 242 -4.67 3.34 -6.01
N ILE A 243 -4.24 2.35 -6.79
CA ILE A 243 -3.97 2.51 -8.22
C ILE A 243 -5.13 1.87 -9.00
N ASP A 244 -5.98 2.72 -9.58
CA ASP A 244 -7.28 2.31 -10.15
C ASP A 244 -7.18 1.32 -11.32
N ASP A 245 -6.06 1.30 -12.03
CA ASP A 245 -5.88 0.47 -13.22
C ASP A 245 -5.13 -0.84 -12.97
N VAL A 246 -4.85 -1.21 -11.72
CA VAL A 246 -4.21 -2.50 -11.40
C VAL A 246 -5.13 -3.66 -11.82
N GLY A 247 -4.61 -4.55 -12.66
CA GLY A 247 -5.29 -5.77 -13.10
C GLY A 247 -4.68 -7.06 -12.54
N ALA A 248 -3.42 -7.01 -12.08
CA ALA A 248 -2.78 -8.11 -11.39
C ALA A 248 -1.78 -7.61 -10.34
N VAL A 249 -1.62 -8.40 -9.30
CA VAL A 249 -0.66 -8.17 -8.21
C VAL A 249 0.28 -9.37 -8.14
N VAL A 250 1.58 -9.09 -8.05
CA VAL A 250 2.61 -10.09 -7.73
C VAL A 250 3.18 -9.74 -6.37
N ASP A 251 2.84 -10.54 -5.38
CA ASP A 251 3.40 -10.45 -4.03
C ASP A 251 4.57 -11.42 -3.89
N THR A 252 5.74 -10.92 -3.46
CA THR A 252 6.92 -11.76 -3.28
C THR A 252 6.98 -12.47 -1.93
N GLY A 253 6.02 -12.22 -1.04
CA GLY A 253 5.93 -12.88 0.26
C GLY A 253 6.65 -12.13 1.37
#